data_AF-A0A6A5MD45-F1
#
_entry.id   AF-A0A6A5MD45-F1
#
_cell.length_a   1.000
_cell.length_b   1.000
_cell.length_c   1.000
_cell.angle_alpha   90.00
_cell.angle_beta   90.00
_cell.angle_gamma   90.00
#
_symmetry.space_group_name_H-M   'P 1'
#
loop_
_entity.id
_entity.type
_entity.pdbx_description
1 polymer ?
#
loop_
_entity_poly.entity_id
_entity_poly.type
_entity_poly.pdbx_seq_one_letter_code
_entity_poly.pdbx_strand_id
1 'polypeptide(L)' 'MSFLRASSLILVIYTFIFLQAQSLFLAPAPAPSSDGGSIDQGIAYVLMLVALVLTYLIHPLDASSYQF' A
#
# COMPACT_ATOMS: atom_id res chain seq x y z
N MET A 1 3.80 55.38 -25.08
CA MET A 1 4.64 54.37 -24.37
C MET A 1 4.16 54.03 -22.95
N SER A 2 3.61 54.97 -22.16
CA SER A 2 3.21 54.71 -20.76
C SER A 2 2.10 53.66 -20.61
N PHE A 3 1.06 53.70 -21.46
CA PHE A 3 -0.06 52.76 -21.42
C PHE A 3 0.33 51.30 -21.67
N LEU A 4 1.26 51.05 -22.61
CA LEU A 4 1.79 49.70 -22.87
C LEU A 4 2.61 49.15 -21.69
N ARG A 5 3.26 50.04 -20.91
CA ARG A 5 4.03 49.63 -19.73
C ARG A 5 3.10 49.25 -18.57
N ALA A 6 2.01 49.99 -18.41
CA ALA A 6 0.99 49.68 -17.41
C ALA A 6 0.28 48.36 -17.71
N SER A 7 -0.11 48.12 -18.98
CA SER A 7 -0.75 46.85 -19.37
C SER A 7 0.19 45.66 -19.19
N SER A 8 1.48 45.82 -19.52
CA SER A 8 2.50 44.78 -19.30
C SER A 8 2.66 44.42 -17.82
N LEU A 9 2.70 45.42 -16.93
CA LEU A 9 2.76 45.20 -15.47
C LEU A 9 1.55 44.44 -14.94
N ILE A 10 0.34 44.81 -15.40
CA ILE A 10 -0.90 44.14 -15.00
C ILE A 10 -0.89 42.68 -15.44
N LEU A 11 -0.43 42.40 -16.67
CA LEU A 11 -0.35 41.04 -17.20
C LEU A 11 0.61 40.17 -16.39
N VAL A 12 1.77 40.70 -16.00
CA VAL A 12 2.78 39.99 -15.19
C VAL A 12 2.24 39.67 -13.79
N ILE A 13 1.53 40.61 -13.17
CA ILE A 13 0.92 40.38 -11.85
C ILE A 13 -0.16 39.28 -11.95
N TYR A 14 -0.99 39.34 -13.00
CA TYR A 14 -2.04 38.36 -13.22
C TYR A 14 -1.48 36.94 -13.42
N THR A 15 -0.44 36.78 -14.25
CA THR A 15 0.18 35.47 -14.49
C THR A 15 0.87 34.92 -13.25
N PHE A 16 1.50 35.77 -12.44
CA PHE A 16 2.14 35.35 -11.20
C PHE A 16 1.12 34.83 -10.17
N ILE A 17 -0.01 35.54 -10.00
CA ILE A 17 -1.11 35.11 -9.10
C ILE A 17 -1.73 33.81 -9.60
N PHE A 18 -1.99 33.70 -10.91
CA PHE A 18 -2.60 32.50 -11.51
C PHE A 18 -1.71 31.25 -11.41
N LEU A 19 -0.38 31.42 -11.48
CA LEU A 19 0.57 30.33 -11.31
C LEU A 19 0.66 29.86 -9.85
N GLN A 20 0.64 30.78 -8.90
CA GLN A 20 0.59 30.49 -7.46
C GLN A 20 -0.74 29.82 -7.04
N ALA A 21 -1.85 30.15 -7.71
CA ALA A 21 -3.14 29.51 -7.45
C ALA A 21 -3.16 28.02 -7.89
N GLN A 22 -2.39 27.66 -8.91
CA GLN A 22 -2.28 26.29 -9.40
C GLN A 22 -1.34 25.42 -8.54
N SER A 23 -0.40 26.03 -7.80
CA SER A 23 0.51 25.28 -6.90
C SER A 23 -0.14 24.84 -5.59
N LEU A 24 -1.37 25.31 -5.31
CA LEU A 24 -2.19 24.90 -4.17
C LEU A 24 -2.99 23.62 -4.42
N PHE A 25 -2.77 22.92 -5.55
CA PHE A 25 -3.36 21.61 -5.78
C PHE A 25 -2.74 20.61 -4.80
N LEU A 26 -3.41 20.38 -3.66
CA LEU A 26 -3.05 19.30 -2.75
C LEU A 26 -3.08 17.99 -3.55
N ALA A 27 -1.94 17.30 -3.59
CA ALA A 27 -1.90 15.95 -4.11
C ALA A 27 -2.96 15.10 -3.38
N PRO A 28 -3.66 14.20 -4.08
CA PRO A 28 -4.55 13.24 -3.44
C PRO A 28 -3.83 12.53 -2.30
N ALA A 29 -4.50 12.40 -1.14
CA ALA A 29 -3.94 11.67 -0.01
C ALA A 29 -3.57 10.24 -0.46
N PRO A 30 -2.44 9.67 -0.01
CA PRO A 30 -2.09 8.29 -0.29
C PRO A 30 -3.23 7.34 0.09
N ALA A 31 -3.48 6.33 -0.73
CA ALA A 31 -4.46 5.30 -0.41
C ALA A 31 -4.04 4.55 0.87
N PRO A 32 -5.00 4.11 1.71
CA PRO A 32 -4.68 3.28 2.87
C PRO A 32 -3.99 1.97 2.42
N SER A 33 -2.86 1.64 3.04
CA SER A 33 -2.22 0.32 2.93
C SER A 33 -2.88 -0.63 3.93
N SER A 34 -3.33 -1.80 3.49
CA SER A 34 -3.67 -2.90 4.39
C SER A 34 -2.59 -3.97 4.30
N ASP A 35 -1.83 -4.19 5.38
CA ASP A 35 -0.76 -5.20 5.45
C ASP A 35 -1.34 -6.61 5.68
N GLY A 36 -2.30 -7.01 4.84
CA GLY A 36 -2.98 -8.31 4.91
C GLY A 36 -2.04 -9.51 4.75
N GLY A 37 -0.87 -9.31 4.12
CA GLY A 37 0.13 -10.36 3.94
C GLY A 37 0.70 -10.92 5.25
N SER A 38 0.71 -10.13 6.33
CA SER A 38 1.16 -10.62 7.65
C SER A 38 0.18 -11.64 8.26
N ILE A 39 -1.13 -11.45 8.03
CA ILE A 39 -2.18 -12.39 8.42
C ILE A 39 -2.08 -13.66 7.57
N ASP A 40 -1.93 -13.51 6.26
CA ASP A 40 -1.81 -14.64 5.33
C ASP A 40 -0.57 -15.50 5.66
N GLN A 41 0.58 -14.87 5.95
CA GLN A 41 1.81 -15.56 6.35
C GLN A 41 1.66 -16.27 7.71
N GLY A 42 0.97 -15.64 8.66
CA GLY A 42 0.64 -16.26 9.95
C GLY A 42 -0.19 -17.53 9.78
N ILE A 43 -1.27 -17.46 8.99
CA ILE A 43 -2.10 -18.62 8.64
C ILE A 43 -1.25 -19.70 7.94
N ALA A 44 -0.38 -19.31 7.00
CA ALA A 44 0.52 -20.25 6.32
C ALA A 44 1.44 -21.00 7.30
N TYR A 45 2.05 -20.31 8.27
CA TYR A 45 2.88 -20.96 9.28
C TYR A 45 2.09 -21.89 10.20
N VAL A 46 0.87 -21.50 10.59
CA VAL A 46 -0.01 -22.36 11.40
C VAL A 46 -0.38 -23.63 10.63
N LEU A 47 -0.79 -23.50 9.37
CA LEU A 47 -1.12 -24.65 8.52
C LEU A 47 0.10 -25.55 8.28
N MET A 48 1.29 -24.98 8.09
CA MET A 48 2.54 -25.72 8.00
C MET A 48 2.83 -26.53 9.28
N LEU A 49 2.62 -25.93 10.47
CA LEU A 49 2.80 -26.62 11.74
C LEU A 49 1.76 -27.74 11.94
N VAL A 50 0.50 -27.47 11.62
CA VAL A 50 -0.57 -28.48 11.67
C VAL A 50 -0.21 -29.66 10.77
N ALA A 51 0.23 -29.42 9.53
CA ALA A 51 0.66 -30.47 8.63
C ALA A 51 1.83 -31.29 9.20
N LEU A 52 2.83 -30.62 9.79
CA LEU A 52 3.97 -31.29 10.42
C LEU A 52 3.55 -32.17 11.60
N VAL A 53 2.62 -31.68 12.44
CA VAL A 53 2.07 -32.46 13.56
C VAL A 53 1.28 -33.65 13.04
N LEU A 54 0.39 -33.45 12.06
CA LEU A 54 -0.41 -34.52 11.48
C LEU A 54 0.47 -35.63 10.88
N THR A 55 1.51 -35.28 10.12
CA THR A 55 2.41 -36.29 9.55
C THR A 55 3.21 -37.02 10.62
N TYR A 56 3.64 -36.32 11.68
CA TYR A 56 4.31 -36.94 12.82
C TYR A 56 3.41 -37.89 13.60
N LEU A 57 2.11 -37.56 13.75
CA LEU A 57 1.14 -38.37 14.47
C LEU A 57 0.66 -39.58 13.67
N ILE A 58 0.46 -39.42 12.35
CA ILE A 58 0.00 -40.51 11.48
C ILE A 58 1.07 -41.60 11.35
N HIS A 59 2.36 -41.24 11.36
CA HIS A 59 3.46 -42.20 11.22
C HIS A 59 3.46 -43.36 12.26
N PRO A 60 3.38 -43.12 13.58
CA PRO A 60 3.26 -44.19 14.58
C PRO A 60 1.87 -44.84 14.61
N LEU A 61 0.80 -44.11 14.27
CA LEU A 61 -0.56 -44.68 14.18
C LEU A 61 -0.63 -45.75 13.09
N ASP A 62 -0.13 -45.44 11.88
CA ASP A 62 -0.02 -46.38 10.78
C ASP A 62 0.85 -47.59 11.19
N ALA A 63 2.02 -47.36 11.78
CA ALA A 63 2.90 -48.45 12.22
C ALA A 63 2.24 -49.37 13.27
N SER A 64 1.48 -48.81 14.21
CA SER A 64 0.76 -49.58 15.22
C SER A 64 -0.39 -50.43 14.65
N SER A 65 -0.99 -50.00 13.55
CA SER A 65 -2.10 -50.71 12.90
C SER A 65 -1.68 -52.04 12.23
N TYR A 66 -0.39 -52.20 11.90
CA TYR A 66 0.20 -53.44 11.38
C TYR A 66 0.76 -54.37 12.47
N GLN A 67 0.61 -54.03 13.75
CA GLN A 67 1.09 -54.82 14.89
C GLN A 67 -0.02 -55.64 15.58
N PHE A 68 -1.23 -55.67 15.01
CA PHE A 68 -2.34 -56.55 15.38
C PHE A 68 -2.63 -57.55 14.26
#